data_AF-A0A9P9YM32-F1
#
_entry.id   AF-A0A9P9YM32-F1
#
_cell.length_a   1.000
_cell.length_b   1.000
_cell.length_c   1.000
_cell.angle_alpha   90.00
_cell.angle_beta   90.00
_cell.angle_gamma   90.00
#
_symmetry.space_group_name_H-M   'P 1'
#
loop_
_entity.id
_entity.type
_entity.pdbx_description
1 polymer ?
#
loop_
_entity_poly.entity_id
_entity_poly.type
_entity_poly.pdbx_seq_one_letter_code
_entity_poly.pdbx_strand_id
1 'polypeptide(L)'
;MAKFSPHQLSNPRANVFILVNLGCEMLYVIDQRLKAQQIAQDKSIQVIHDVTAVLLEPKFIDSLLNGSKHNNAQLLTAEHCKFMLNDIATCSLMRLDEQSMSKLWNLMTMVYKWQLFVSRHQHHLLEITFRHLEAINRLYPDAKRHMLIDFTKNTLLDFWNASGEEAQLSIYQTNRAWLQCFNTKISLLIRLGFQAMDGSFFKDVDQDYFAEYVQSAGDNLYAKSAEQRVQPEQREPNSMDQLAAQLNINPVQGEDLQPINARQFQQQFEQDIRQCDLR
;
A
#
# COMPACT_ATOMS: atom_id res chain seq x y z
N MET A 1 -9.69 -12.88 26.96
CA MET A 1 -9.65 -12.78 25.49
C MET A 1 -10.70 -13.73 24.92
N ALA A 2 -11.84 -13.21 24.47
CA ALA A 2 -12.89 -14.05 23.89
C ALA A 2 -12.41 -14.61 22.54
N LYS A 3 -12.36 -15.94 22.43
CA LYS A 3 -12.12 -16.64 21.16
C LYS A 3 -13.41 -16.53 20.34
N PHE A 4 -13.44 -15.62 19.37
CA PHE A 4 -14.54 -15.53 18.41
C PHE A 4 -14.44 -16.68 17.40
N SER A 5 -15.58 -17.31 17.12
CA SER A 5 -15.68 -18.38 16.13
C SER A 5 -15.41 -17.83 14.72
N PRO A 6 -14.67 -18.54 13.84
CA PRO A 6 -14.38 -18.08 12.47
C PRO A 6 -15.64 -17.81 11.63
N HIS A 7 -16.79 -18.39 11.97
CA HIS A 7 -18.07 -18.09 11.30
C HIS A 7 -18.71 -16.75 11.72
N GLN A 8 -18.29 -16.16 12.85
CA GLN A 8 -18.80 -14.86 13.32
C GLN A 8 -18.05 -13.64 12.75
N LEU A 9 -16.93 -13.86 12.07
CA LEU A 9 -16.07 -12.79 11.53
C LEU A 9 -16.28 -12.51 10.03
N SER A 10 -17.23 -13.20 9.38
CA SER A 10 -17.52 -13.03 7.95
C SER A 10 -18.76 -12.16 7.75
N ASN A 11 -18.55 -10.88 7.50
CA ASN A 11 -19.60 -9.95 7.14
C ASN A 11 -19.45 -9.53 5.66
N PRO A 12 -20.30 -10.03 4.75
CA PRO A 12 -20.23 -9.70 3.32
C PRO A 12 -20.31 -8.19 3.04
N ARG A 13 -20.91 -7.39 3.93
CA ARG A 13 -20.93 -5.92 3.83
C ARG A 13 -19.54 -5.29 3.85
N ALA A 14 -18.50 -6.02 4.27
CA ALA A 14 -17.12 -5.61 4.16
C ALA A 14 -16.60 -5.53 2.71
N ASN A 15 -17.20 -6.26 1.77
CA ASN A 15 -16.73 -6.38 0.38
C ASN A 15 -16.53 -5.02 -0.31
N VAL A 16 -17.48 -4.10 -0.12
CA VAL A 16 -17.41 -2.77 -0.74
C VAL A 16 -16.22 -1.97 -0.22
N PHE A 17 -15.95 -2.01 1.09
CA PHE A 17 -14.82 -1.32 1.69
C PHE A 17 -13.49 -1.95 1.28
N ILE A 18 -13.43 -3.28 1.17
CA ILE A 18 -12.25 -4.00 0.69
C ILE A 18 -11.93 -3.55 -0.74
N LEU A 19 -12.88 -3.62 -1.67
CA LEU A 19 -12.63 -3.29 -3.08
C LEU A 19 -12.33 -1.81 -3.30
N VAL A 20 -13.08 -0.90 -2.67
CA VAL A 20 -12.87 0.55 -2.84
C VAL A 20 -11.52 0.98 -2.28
N ASN A 21 -11.17 0.56 -1.05
CA ASN A 21 -9.90 0.97 -0.44
C ASN A 21 -8.69 0.38 -1.17
N LEU A 22 -8.77 -0.91 -1.55
CA LEU A 22 -7.71 -1.53 -2.36
C LEU A 22 -7.59 -0.89 -3.74
N GLY A 23 -8.71 -0.51 -4.36
CA GLY A 23 -8.72 0.19 -5.65
C GLY A 23 -8.13 1.60 -5.56
N CYS A 24 -8.33 2.31 -4.45
CA CYS A 24 -7.70 3.61 -4.22
C CYS A 24 -6.19 3.48 -4.01
N GLU A 25 -5.75 2.52 -3.19
CA GLU A 25 -4.32 2.21 -3.01
C GLU A 25 -3.67 1.79 -4.34
N MET A 26 -4.39 1.02 -5.16
CA MET A 26 -3.97 0.66 -6.50
C MET A 26 -3.73 1.90 -7.38
N LEU A 27 -4.65 2.87 -7.38
CA LEU A 27 -4.48 4.13 -8.11
C LEU A 27 -3.26 4.93 -7.65
N TYR A 28 -2.96 4.96 -6.35
CA TYR A 28 -1.74 5.61 -5.86
C TYR A 28 -0.48 4.94 -6.39
N VAL A 29 -0.41 3.61 -6.33
CA VAL A 29 0.75 2.87 -6.82
C VAL A 29 0.91 3.06 -8.33
N ILE A 30 -0.20 3.04 -9.09
CA ILE A 30 -0.18 3.29 -10.53
C ILE A 30 0.37 4.68 -10.83
N ASP A 31 -0.16 5.74 -10.20
CA ASP A 31 0.30 7.12 -10.40
C ASP A 31 1.82 7.26 -10.12
N GLN A 32 2.30 6.68 -9.03
CA GLN A 32 3.72 6.73 -8.69
C GLN A 32 4.59 5.97 -9.69
N ARG A 33 4.12 4.85 -10.23
CA ARG A 33 4.85 4.12 -11.27
C ARG A 33 4.90 4.89 -12.59
N LEU A 34 3.79 5.50 -13.00
CA LEU A 34 3.71 6.34 -14.19
C LEU A 34 4.71 7.51 -14.08
N LYS A 35 4.75 8.18 -12.92
CA LYS A 35 5.72 9.25 -12.62
C LYS A 35 7.16 8.74 -12.64
N ALA A 36 7.45 7.62 -11.99
CA ALA A 36 8.81 7.06 -11.94
C ALA A 36 9.33 6.62 -13.32
N GLN A 37 8.43 6.20 -14.22
CA GLN A 37 8.74 5.85 -15.61
C GLN A 37 8.70 7.05 -16.56
N GLN A 38 8.43 8.25 -16.06
CA GLN A 38 8.31 9.47 -16.85
C GLN A 38 7.32 9.34 -18.01
N ILE A 39 6.19 8.66 -17.76
CA ILE A 39 5.11 8.57 -18.73
C ILE A 39 4.54 9.97 -18.97
N ALA A 40 4.22 10.28 -20.22
CA ALA A 40 3.66 11.57 -20.61
C ALA A 40 2.40 11.89 -19.78
N GLN A 41 2.25 13.16 -19.41
CA GLN A 41 1.24 13.59 -18.44
C GLN A 41 -0.19 13.32 -18.94
N ASP A 42 -0.45 13.58 -20.22
CA ASP A 42 -1.71 13.28 -20.90
C ASP A 42 -2.11 11.80 -20.76
N LYS A 43 -1.16 10.89 -21.00
CA LYS A 43 -1.37 9.45 -20.85
C LYS A 43 -1.57 9.05 -19.39
N SER A 44 -0.85 9.69 -18.47
CA SER A 44 -0.96 9.41 -17.04
C SER A 44 -2.33 9.83 -16.49
N ILE A 45 -2.80 11.02 -16.91
CA ILE A 45 -4.15 11.50 -16.62
C ILE A 45 -5.18 10.50 -17.15
N GLN A 46 -5.05 10.11 -18.42
CA GLN A 46 -5.98 9.16 -19.05
C GLN A 46 -6.06 7.84 -18.27
N VAL A 47 -4.92 7.23 -17.93
CA VAL A 47 -4.88 5.98 -17.17
C VAL A 47 -5.60 6.12 -15.82
N ILE A 48 -5.27 7.15 -15.03
CA ILE A 48 -5.90 7.36 -13.72
C ILE A 48 -7.41 7.64 -13.87
N HIS A 49 -7.79 8.44 -14.85
CA HIS A 49 -9.17 8.82 -15.13
C HIS A 49 -10.03 7.63 -15.58
N ASP A 50 -9.50 6.75 -16.43
CA ASP A 50 -10.20 5.56 -16.92
C ASP A 50 -10.38 4.54 -15.79
N VAL A 51 -9.30 4.24 -15.05
CA VAL A 51 -9.34 3.29 -13.91
C VAL A 51 -10.28 3.81 -12.81
N THR A 52 -10.25 5.11 -12.50
CA THR A 52 -11.15 5.72 -11.51
C THR A 52 -12.61 5.63 -11.95
N ALA A 53 -12.90 5.85 -13.24
CA ALA A 53 -14.26 5.78 -13.75
C ALA A 53 -14.85 4.38 -13.61
N VAL A 54 -14.08 3.33 -13.93
CA VAL A 54 -14.53 1.94 -13.79
C VAL A 54 -14.63 1.52 -12.32
N LEU A 55 -13.65 1.90 -11.48
CA LEU A 55 -13.65 1.56 -10.05
C LEU A 55 -14.85 2.14 -9.31
N LEU A 56 -15.27 3.37 -9.67
CA LEU A 56 -16.33 4.12 -8.99
C LEU A 56 -17.62 4.23 -9.82
N GLU A 57 -17.78 3.38 -10.83
CA GLU A 57 -18.99 3.35 -11.64
C GLU A 57 -20.21 3.10 -10.74
N PRO A 58 -21.27 3.94 -10.77
CA PRO A 58 -22.37 3.85 -9.81
C PRO A 58 -23.01 2.46 -9.75
N LYS A 59 -23.22 1.85 -10.92
CA LYS A 59 -23.77 0.49 -11.03
C LYS A 59 -22.90 -0.57 -10.37
N PHE A 60 -21.58 -0.40 -10.43
CA PHE A 60 -20.64 -1.32 -9.79
C PHE A 60 -20.72 -1.20 -8.26
N ILE A 61 -20.70 0.03 -7.74
CA ILE A 61 -20.85 0.29 -6.29
C ILE A 61 -22.19 -0.25 -5.78
N ASP A 62 -23.30 0.06 -6.46
CA ASP A 62 -24.62 -0.43 -6.09
C ASP A 62 -24.69 -1.97 -6.12
N SER A 63 -24.07 -2.60 -7.11
CA SER A 63 -23.98 -4.06 -7.20
C SER A 63 -23.25 -4.67 -6.01
N LEU A 64 -22.13 -4.08 -5.58
CA LEU A 64 -21.40 -4.53 -4.39
C LEU A 64 -22.25 -4.40 -3.12
N LEU A 65 -22.96 -3.28 -2.97
CA LEU A 65 -23.80 -3.02 -1.80
C LEU A 65 -25.02 -3.93 -1.75
N ASN A 66 -25.72 -4.11 -2.86
CA ASN A 66 -26.89 -4.98 -2.95
C ASN A 66 -26.49 -6.46 -2.83
N GLY A 67 -25.42 -6.86 -3.52
CA GLY A 67 -24.81 -8.19 -3.42
C GLY A 67 -24.46 -8.58 -2.00
N SER A 68 -24.05 -7.61 -1.18
CA SER A 68 -23.67 -7.82 0.23
C SER A 68 -24.84 -7.88 1.22
N LYS A 69 -26.06 -7.52 0.80
CA LYS A 69 -27.27 -7.54 1.64
C LYS A 69 -28.08 -8.83 1.52
N HIS A 70 -27.82 -9.65 0.50
CA HIS A 70 -28.55 -10.91 0.30
C HIS A 70 -28.22 -11.95 1.38
N ASN A 71 -29.20 -12.78 1.73
CA ASN A 71 -29.06 -13.83 2.77
C ASN A 71 -27.96 -14.85 2.45
N ASN A 72 -27.62 -15.03 1.17
CA ASN A 72 -26.58 -15.95 0.70
C ASN A 72 -25.28 -15.22 0.33
N ALA A 73 -25.15 -13.94 0.68
CA ALA A 73 -23.98 -13.15 0.38
C ALA A 73 -22.74 -13.77 1.04
N GLN A 74 -21.62 -13.76 0.31
CA GLN A 74 -20.35 -14.26 0.79
C GLN A 74 -19.30 -13.15 0.78
N LEU A 75 -18.36 -13.24 1.71
CA LEU A 75 -17.17 -12.41 1.70
C LEU A 75 -16.32 -12.80 0.48
N LEU A 76 -15.87 -11.81 -0.29
CA LEU A 76 -15.01 -12.03 -1.44
C LEU A 76 -13.66 -12.59 -0.97
N THR A 77 -13.14 -13.56 -1.73
CA THR A 77 -11.81 -14.11 -1.47
C THR A 77 -10.73 -13.13 -1.97
N ALA A 78 -9.50 -13.27 -1.46
CA ALA A 78 -8.35 -12.52 -1.97
C ALA A 78 -8.16 -12.70 -3.48
N GLU A 79 -8.39 -13.91 -3.99
CA GLU A 79 -8.29 -14.23 -5.41
C GLU A 79 -9.35 -13.52 -6.25
N HIS A 80 -10.62 -13.54 -5.81
CA HIS A 80 -11.69 -12.82 -6.50
C HIS A 80 -11.43 -11.30 -6.53
N CYS A 81 -11.04 -10.71 -5.40
CA CYS A 81 -10.68 -9.30 -5.34
C CYS A 81 -9.49 -8.97 -6.26
N LYS A 82 -8.47 -9.84 -6.31
CA LYS A 82 -7.31 -9.67 -7.18
C LYS A 82 -7.68 -9.72 -8.66
N PHE A 83 -8.55 -10.67 -9.03
CA PHE A 83 -9.06 -10.78 -10.38
C PHE A 83 -9.82 -9.52 -10.79
N MET A 84 -10.79 -9.08 -9.98
CA MET A 84 -11.59 -7.88 -10.26
C MET A 84 -10.72 -6.62 -10.38
N LEU A 85 -9.77 -6.42 -9.45
CA LEU A 85 -8.89 -5.24 -9.49
C LEU A 85 -7.88 -5.30 -10.62
N ASN A 86 -7.47 -6.49 -11.08
CA ASN A 86 -6.66 -6.63 -12.28
C ASN A 86 -7.43 -6.19 -13.54
N ASP A 87 -8.67 -6.65 -13.69
CA ASP A 87 -9.55 -6.24 -14.79
C ASP A 87 -9.77 -4.73 -14.79
N ILE A 88 -9.99 -4.14 -13.61
CA ILE A 88 -10.12 -2.69 -13.45
C ILE A 88 -8.80 -1.97 -13.79
N ALA A 89 -7.64 -2.44 -13.34
CA ALA A 89 -6.36 -1.80 -13.64
C ALA A 89 -6.04 -1.81 -15.15
N THR A 90 -6.43 -2.88 -15.83
CA THR A 90 -6.18 -3.10 -17.26
C THR A 90 -7.30 -2.59 -18.17
N CYS A 91 -8.33 -1.93 -17.63
CA CYS A 91 -9.39 -1.31 -18.44
C CYS A 91 -8.89 -0.11 -19.26
N SER A 92 -7.75 0.47 -18.87
CA SER A 92 -7.11 1.59 -19.54
C SER A 92 -6.11 1.12 -20.61
N LEU A 93 -5.42 2.07 -21.26
CA LEU A 93 -4.31 1.77 -22.18
C LEU A 93 -3.09 1.11 -21.49
N MET A 94 -3.02 1.13 -20.16
CA MET A 94 -1.94 0.54 -19.40
C MET A 94 -1.92 -0.98 -19.54
N ARG A 95 -0.73 -1.56 -19.72
CA ARG A 95 -0.52 -3.02 -19.67
C ARG A 95 0.31 -3.38 -18.46
N LEU A 96 -0.20 -4.30 -17.66
CA LEU A 96 0.50 -4.86 -16.49
C LEU A 96 0.84 -6.32 -16.79
N ASP A 97 2.12 -6.66 -16.68
CA ASP A 97 2.54 -8.06 -16.64
C ASP A 97 2.22 -8.69 -15.26
N GLU A 98 2.28 -10.02 -15.19
CA GLU A 98 1.96 -10.78 -13.99
C GLU A 98 2.84 -10.39 -12.78
N GLN A 99 4.13 -10.14 -13.00
CA GLN A 99 5.05 -9.74 -11.93
C GLN A 99 4.70 -8.33 -11.42
N SER A 100 4.38 -7.41 -12.33
CA SER A 100 3.95 -6.05 -12.02
C SER A 100 2.62 -6.02 -11.26
N MET A 101 1.66 -6.88 -11.62
CA MET A 101 0.38 -7.03 -10.92
C MET A 101 0.56 -7.68 -9.54
N SER A 102 1.44 -8.69 -9.43
CA SER A 102 1.78 -9.31 -8.13
C SER A 102 2.40 -8.29 -7.16
N LYS A 103 3.34 -7.47 -7.64
CA LYS A 103 3.91 -6.36 -6.84
C LYS A 103 2.87 -5.31 -6.48
N LEU A 104 1.96 -4.98 -7.40
CA LEU A 104 0.86 -4.03 -7.14
C LEU A 104 -0.06 -4.55 -6.02
N TRP A 105 -0.50 -5.81 -6.13
CA TRP A 105 -1.33 -6.49 -5.13
C TRP A 105 -0.68 -6.50 -3.74
N ASN A 106 0.61 -6.83 -3.65
CA ASN A 106 1.34 -6.83 -2.38
C ASN A 106 1.41 -5.43 -1.75
N LEU A 107 1.63 -4.39 -2.55
CA LEU A 107 1.70 -3.01 -2.06
C LEU A 107 0.35 -2.55 -1.51
N MET A 108 -0.72 -2.67 -2.29
CA MET A 108 -2.05 -2.20 -1.88
C MET A 108 -2.59 -2.96 -0.66
N THR A 109 -2.40 -4.29 -0.60
CA THR A 109 -2.89 -5.09 0.54
C THR A 109 -2.12 -4.78 1.82
N MET A 110 -0.80 -4.66 1.76
CA MET A 110 0.01 -4.40 2.95
C MET A 110 -0.13 -2.96 3.47
N VAL A 111 -0.26 -1.96 2.60
CA VAL A 111 -0.50 -0.57 3.03
C VAL A 111 -1.89 -0.41 3.65
N TYR A 112 -2.92 -0.95 3.01
CA TYR A 112 -4.27 -0.92 3.60
C TYR A 112 -4.35 -1.72 4.92
N LYS A 113 -3.67 -2.88 4.99
CA LYS A 113 -3.53 -3.64 6.24
C LYS A 113 -2.88 -2.82 7.34
N TRP A 114 -1.83 -2.08 7.03
CA TRP A 114 -1.16 -1.22 7.99
C TRP A 114 -2.07 -0.08 8.49
N GLN A 115 -2.81 0.58 7.61
CA GLN A 115 -3.77 1.63 7.97
C GLN A 115 -4.86 1.10 8.94
N LEU A 116 -5.39 -0.09 8.69
CA LEU A 116 -6.35 -0.73 9.59
C LEU A 116 -5.71 -1.33 10.84
N PHE A 117 -4.42 -1.67 10.81
CA PHE A 117 -3.68 -2.13 11.98
C PHE A 117 -3.56 -1.02 13.02
N VAL A 118 -3.26 0.22 12.60
CA VAL A 118 -3.12 1.38 13.49
C VAL A 118 -4.45 2.02 13.89
N SER A 119 -5.53 1.70 13.17
CA SER A 119 -6.88 2.15 13.51
C SER A 119 -7.38 1.53 14.82
N ARG A 120 -8.19 2.27 15.59
CA ARG A 120 -8.68 1.86 16.93
C ARG A 120 -10.20 1.76 17.05
N HIS A 121 -10.94 2.34 16.10
CA HIS A 121 -12.39 2.42 16.13
C HIS A 121 -12.99 2.11 14.76
N GLN A 122 -14.22 1.60 14.74
CA GLN A 122 -14.95 1.25 13.51
C GLN A 122 -15.10 2.44 12.55
N HIS A 123 -15.31 3.65 13.08
CA HIS A 123 -15.45 4.86 12.27
C HIS A 123 -14.19 5.21 11.48
N HIS A 124 -13.01 4.78 11.96
CA HIS A 124 -11.77 4.99 11.21
C HIS A 124 -11.77 4.25 9.88
N LEU A 125 -12.53 3.16 9.71
CA LEU A 125 -12.65 2.50 8.41
C LEU A 125 -13.27 3.46 7.38
N LEU A 126 -14.39 4.08 7.74
CA LEU A 126 -15.08 5.02 6.86
C LEU A 126 -14.22 6.27 6.60
N GLU A 127 -13.53 6.78 7.63
CA GLU A 127 -12.62 7.91 7.48
C GLU A 127 -11.44 7.59 6.57
N ILE A 128 -10.82 6.40 6.69
CA ILE A 128 -9.77 5.94 5.79
C ILE A 128 -10.30 5.89 4.36
N THR A 129 -11.49 5.31 4.16
CA THR A 129 -12.13 5.27 2.82
C THR A 129 -12.40 6.66 2.25
N PHE A 130 -12.83 7.62 3.06
CA PHE A 130 -13.07 8.97 2.59
C PHE A 130 -11.78 9.72 2.29
N ARG A 131 -10.75 9.53 3.11
CA ARG A 131 -9.40 10.05 2.83
C ARG A 131 -8.85 9.44 1.54
N HIS A 132 -9.09 8.16 1.31
CA HIS A 132 -8.71 7.49 0.07
C HIS A 132 -9.37 8.13 -1.16
N LEU A 133 -10.69 8.25 -1.12
CA LEU A 133 -11.50 8.86 -2.17
C LEU A 133 -11.13 10.33 -2.41
N GLU A 134 -10.81 11.08 -1.37
CA GLU A 134 -10.36 12.47 -1.51
C GLU A 134 -8.94 12.56 -2.09
N ALA A 135 -8.03 11.68 -1.67
CA ALA A 135 -6.67 11.69 -2.19
C ALA A 135 -6.61 11.29 -3.68
N ILE A 136 -7.48 10.41 -4.17
CA ILE A 136 -7.58 10.14 -5.63
C ILE A 136 -8.15 11.35 -6.39
N ASN A 137 -9.11 12.09 -5.79
CA ASN A 137 -9.67 13.32 -6.38
C ASN A 137 -8.58 14.37 -6.64
N ARG A 138 -7.57 14.41 -5.76
CA ARG A 138 -6.44 15.34 -5.84
C ARG A 138 -5.36 14.94 -6.85
N LEU A 139 -5.32 13.70 -7.34
CA LEU A 139 -4.27 13.25 -8.27
C LEU A 139 -4.32 14.02 -9.60
N TYR A 140 -5.49 14.01 -10.24
CA TYR A 140 -5.75 14.72 -11.50
C TYR A 140 -7.21 15.22 -11.49
N PRO A 141 -7.47 16.43 -10.95
CA PRO A 141 -8.83 16.93 -10.74
C PRO A 141 -9.64 17.00 -12.05
N ASP A 142 -10.85 16.46 -12.03
CA ASP A 142 -11.81 16.48 -13.13
C ASP A 142 -13.24 16.46 -12.57
N ALA A 143 -14.12 17.31 -13.13
CA ALA A 143 -15.50 17.44 -12.66
C ALA A 143 -16.27 16.12 -12.74
N LYS A 144 -16.04 15.29 -13.77
CA LYS A 144 -16.74 14.00 -13.89
C LYS A 144 -16.30 13.02 -12.81
N ARG A 145 -15.00 12.91 -12.54
CA ARG A 145 -14.47 12.02 -11.49
C ARG A 145 -14.85 12.52 -10.11
N HIS A 146 -14.89 13.83 -9.89
CA HIS A 146 -15.37 14.42 -8.66
C HIS A 146 -16.81 14.00 -8.35
N MET A 147 -17.71 14.01 -9.34
CA MET A 147 -19.09 13.53 -9.17
C MET A 147 -19.17 12.03 -8.81
N LEU A 148 -18.31 11.18 -9.37
CA LEU A 148 -18.25 9.75 -9.02
C LEU A 148 -17.77 9.54 -7.59
N ILE A 149 -16.80 10.33 -7.15
CA ILE A 149 -16.25 10.31 -5.81
C ILE A 149 -17.31 10.75 -4.79
N ASP A 150 -18.01 11.86 -5.05
CA ASP A 150 -19.09 12.34 -4.19
C ASP A 150 -20.25 11.36 -4.12
N PHE A 151 -20.66 10.80 -5.26
CA PHE A 151 -21.64 9.71 -5.29
C PHE A 151 -21.20 8.56 -4.39
N THR A 152 -19.96 8.07 -4.55
CA THR A 152 -19.46 6.93 -3.76
C THR A 152 -19.41 7.27 -2.27
N LYS A 153 -18.92 8.47 -1.88
CA LYS A 153 -18.88 8.90 -0.48
C LYS A 153 -20.27 8.93 0.14
N ASN A 154 -21.26 9.52 -0.54
CA ASN A 154 -22.63 9.61 -0.05
C ASN A 154 -23.27 8.23 0.06
N THR A 155 -23.15 7.38 -0.97
CA THR A 155 -23.73 6.04 -0.97
C THR A 155 -23.11 5.16 0.13
N LEU A 156 -21.79 5.25 0.36
CA LEU A 156 -21.12 4.53 1.44
C LEU A 156 -21.51 5.07 2.82
N LEU A 157 -21.71 6.39 2.97
CA LEU A 157 -22.18 6.99 4.22
C LEU A 157 -23.58 6.49 4.57
N ASP A 158 -24.50 6.51 3.61
CA ASP A 158 -25.87 6.04 3.78
C ASP A 158 -25.89 4.55 4.14
N PHE A 159 -25.08 3.74 3.46
CA PHE A 159 -24.94 2.32 3.75
C PHE A 159 -24.35 2.05 5.14
N TRP A 160 -23.35 2.84 5.55
CA TRP A 160 -22.73 2.75 6.86
C TRP A 160 -23.72 3.09 7.97
N ASN A 161 -24.42 4.22 7.83
CA ASN A 161 -25.42 4.69 8.80
C ASN A 161 -26.60 3.72 8.92
N ALA A 162 -27.07 3.15 7.81
CA ALA A 162 -28.15 2.16 7.80
C ALA A 162 -27.76 0.81 8.42
N SER A 163 -26.47 0.53 8.63
CA SER A 163 -26.01 -0.76 9.17
C SER A 163 -26.18 -0.89 10.69
N GLY A 164 -26.17 0.22 11.43
CA GLY A 164 -26.18 0.23 12.90
C GLY A 164 -24.81 -0.16 13.52
N GLU A 165 -24.60 0.19 14.79
CA GLU A 165 -23.27 0.12 15.44
C GLU A 165 -22.67 -1.30 15.47
N GLU A 166 -23.46 -2.33 15.81
CA GLU A 166 -22.94 -3.70 15.86
C GLU A 166 -22.48 -4.20 14.49
N ALA A 167 -23.23 -3.90 13.43
CA ALA A 167 -22.85 -4.30 12.08
C ALA A 167 -21.66 -3.49 11.58
N GLN A 168 -21.56 -2.20 11.93
CA GLN A 168 -20.38 -1.37 11.65
C GLN A 168 -19.12 -1.97 12.29
N LEU A 169 -19.21 -2.41 13.55
CA LEU A 169 -18.10 -3.06 14.25
C LEU A 169 -17.70 -4.36 13.55
N SER A 170 -18.70 -5.15 13.18
CA SER A 170 -18.52 -6.41 12.45
C SER A 170 -17.85 -6.18 11.09
N ILE A 171 -18.30 -5.21 10.29
CA ILE A 171 -17.69 -4.83 9.00
C ILE A 171 -16.22 -4.45 9.18
N TYR A 172 -15.93 -3.64 10.20
CA TYR A 172 -14.57 -3.22 10.53
C TYR A 172 -13.67 -4.41 10.91
N GLN A 173 -14.15 -5.28 11.80
CA GLN A 173 -13.42 -6.49 12.21
C GLN A 173 -13.20 -7.45 11.04
N THR A 174 -14.19 -7.63 10.17
CA THR A 174 -14.08 -8.44 8.95
C THR A 174 -13.02 -7.89 8.01
N ASN A 175 -12.98 -6.57 7.76
CA ASN A 175 -11.92 -5.96 6.94
C ASN A 175 -10.52 -6.23 7.51
N ARG A 176 -10.36 -6.09 8.83
CA ARG A 176 -9.09 -6.39 9.51
C ARG A 176 -8.72 -7.86 9.37
N ALA A 177 -9.66 -8.76 9.66
CA ALA A 177 -9.45 -10.20 9.59
C ALA A 177 -9.10 -10.66 8.17
N TRP A 178 -9.79 -10.13 7.16
CA TRP A 178 -9.52 -10.43 5.75
C TRP A 178 -8.07 -10.11 5.35
N LEU A 179 -7.51 -9.02 5.88
CA LEU A 179 -6.12 -8.63 5.61
C LEU A 179 -5.08 -9.36 6.46
N GLN A 180 -5.48 -10.11 7.49
CA GLN A 180 -4.51 -10.72 8.42
C GLN A 180 -3.58 -11.72 7.72
N CYS A 181 -4.06 -12.43 6.69
CA CYS A 181 -3.28 -13.45 5.97
C CYS A 181 -2.10 -12.88 5.17
N PHE A 182 -2.07 -11.58 4.86
CA PHE A 182 -0.98 -10.98 4.09
C PHE A 182 0.21 -10.63 4.99
N ASN A 183 1.40 -11.15 4.70
CA ASN A 183 2.61 -10.88 5.48
C ASN A 183 3.81 -10.54 4.58
N THR A 184 3.55 -9.97 3.41
CA THR A 184 4.61 -9.65 2.44
C THR A 184 5.45 -8.47 2.91
N LYS A 185 6.76 -8.57 2.77
CA LYS A 185 7.71 -7.50 3.08
C LYS A 185 7.60 -6.38 2.07
N ILE A 186 7.36 -5.16 2.54
CA ILE A 186 7.28 -3.96 1.72
C ILE A 186 8.39 -3.00 2.13
N SER A 187 9.34 -2.77 1.23
CA SER A 187 10.49 -1.90 1.49
C SER A 187 10.12 -0.49 1.92
N LEU A 188 8.98 0.04 1.44
CA LEU A 188 8.45 1.33 1.90
C LEU A 188 8.09 1.30 3.39
N LEU A 189 7.29 0.31 3.83
CA LEU A 189 6.84 0.19 5.21
C LEU A 189 8.01 -0.11 6.16
N ILE A 190 8.97 -0.93 5.73
CA ILE A 190 10.19 -1.21 6.51
C ILE A 190 11.00 0.06 6.72
N ARG A 191 11.24 0.84 5.65
CA ARG A 191 12.02 2.08 5.71
C ARG A 191 11.34 3.17 6.57
N LEU A 192 10.01 3.16 6.63
CA LEU A 192 9.25 4.06 7.49
C LEU A 192 9.19 3.58 8.95
N GLY A 193 9.76 2.41 9.27
CA GLY A 193 9.71 1.82 10.61
C GLY A 193 8.36 1.21 10.96
N PHE A 194 7.52 0.92 9.98
CA PHE A 194 6.15 0.42 10.18
C PHE A 194 6.10 -1.10 10.21
N GLN A 195 7.09 -1.74 9.58
CA GLN A 195 7.15 -3.19 9.37
C GLN A 195 8.54 -3.72 9.72
N ALA A 196 8.59 -4.87 10.40
CA ALA A 196 9.80 -5.62 10.67
C ALA A 196 10.26 -6.41 9.43
N MET A 197 11.50 -6.92 9.48
CA MET A 197 12.09 -7.70 8.39
C MET A 197 11.45 -9.08 8.19
N ASP A 198 10.61 -9.52 9.13
CA ASP A 198 9.80 -10.74 9.03
C ASP A 198 8.39 -10.49 8.44
N GLY A 199 8.06 -9.25 8.09
CA GLY A 199 6.78 -8.84 7.52
C GLY A 199 5.73 -8.40 8.55
N SER A 200 5.99 -8.60 9.85
CA SER A 200 5.08 -8.17 10.92
C SER A 200 5.10 -6.65 11.13
N PHE A 201 4.04 -6.09 11.72
CA PHE A 201 3.99 -4.66 12.05
C PHE A 201 4.39 -4.40 13.51
N PHE A 202 5.14 -3.33 13.74
CA PHE A 202 5.50 -2.90 15.08
C PHE A 202 4.26 -2.34 15.79
N LYS A 203 3.99 -2.81 17.01
CA LYS A 203 2.86 -2.35 17.84
C LYS A 203 3.15 -1.03 18.55
N ASP A 204 4.38 -0.89 19.01
CA ASP A 204 4.87 0.27 19.74
C ASP A 204 5.56 1.19 18.74
N VAL A 205 4.71 1.95 18.09
CA VAL A 205 5.06 3.00 17.16
C VAL A 205 5.33 4.24 18.00
N ASP A 206 6.58 4.70 18.10
CA ASP A 206 6.99 5.89 18.87
C ASP A 206 5.95 7.01 18.74
N GLN A 207 5.28 7.34 19.85
CA GLN A 207 3.94 7.94 19.78
C GLN A 207 3.89 9.25 18.99
N ASP A 208 4.99 10.00 18.96
CA ASP A 208 5.06 11.30 18.28
C ASP A 208 5.32 11.18 16.76
N TYR A 209 6.30 10.37 16.32
CA TYR A 209 6.61 10.20 14.90
C TYR A 209 5.45 9.56 14.13
N PHE A 210 4.75 8.63 14.78
CA PHE A 210 3.67 7.90 14.14
C PHE A 210 2.32 8.59 14.26
N ALA A 211 2.15 9.55 15.18
CA ALA A 211 0.90 10.28 15.34
C ALA A 211 0.43 10.90 14.02
N GLU A 212 1.33 11.54 13.28
CA GLU A 212 1.00 12.17 12.00
C GLU A 212 0.50 11.15 10.96
N TYR A 213 1.16 9.99 10.86
CA TYR A 213 0.76 8.95 9.91
C TYR A 213 -0.52 8.22 10.32
N VAL A 214 -0.77 8.05 11.62
CA VAL A 214 -2.01 7.47 12.14
C VAL A 214 -3.18 8.44 11.89
N GLN A 215 -2.98 9.72 12.17
CA GLN A 215 -3.99 10.76 11.90
C GLN A 215 -4.27 10.90 10.40
N SER A 216 -3.27 10.65 9.56
CA SER A 216 -3.39 10.71 8.10
C SER A 216 -3.58 9.35 7.39
N ALA A 217 -3.95 8.29 8.11
CA ALA A 217 -4.24 6.99 7.51
C ALA A 217 -5.26 7.09 6.35
N GLY A 218 -4.96 6.52 5.18
CA GLY A 218 -5.78 6.71 3.98
C GLY A 218 -5.34 7.87 3.08
N ASP A 219 -4.36 8.68 3.49
CA ASP A 219 -3.61 9.51 2.55
C ASP A 219 -2.67 8.66 1.68
N ASN A 220 -2.26 9.22 0.54
CA ASN A 220 -1.25 8.63 -0.34
C ASN A 220 0.14 8.59 0.33
N LEU A 221 0.44 7.49 1.02
CA LEU A 221 1.70 7.24 1.71
C LEU A 221 2.91 7.27 0.76
N TYR A 222 2.71 6.89 -0.49
CA TYR A 222 3.78 6.82 -1.49
C TYR A 222 4.27 8.23 -1.88
N ALA A 223 3.37 9.20 -2.00
CA ALA A 223 3.71 10.59 -2.27
C ALA A 223 4.51 11.22 -1.11
N LYS A 224 4.04 11.07 0.13
CA LYS A 224 4.74 11.58 1.33
C LYS A 224 6.19 11.03 1.42
N SER A 225 6.37 9.76 1.05
CA SER A 225 7.71 9.16 1.05
C SER A 225 8.61 9.63 -0.09
N ALA A 226 8.04 9.99 -1.24
CA ALA A 226 8.79 10.56 -2.34
C ALA A 226 9.31 11.96 -1.98
N GLU A 227 8.48 12.78 -1.32
CA GLU A 227 8.84 14.11 -0.82
C GLU A 227 9.96 14.06 0.23
N GLN A 228 9.91 13.09 1.16
CA GLN A 228 10.98 12.89 2.15
C GLN A 228 12.33 12.47 1.55
N ARG A 229 12.37 11.92 0.33
CA ARG A 229 13.65 11.67 -0.37
C ARG A 229 14.27 12.95 -0.93
N VAL A 230 13.46 13.98 -1.17
CA VAL A 230 13.90 15.26 -1.75
C VAL A 230 14.35 16.25 -0.67
N GLN A 231 14.07 16.00 0.62
CA GLN A 231 14.55 16.80 1.75
C GLN A 231 15.62 16.09 2.63
N PRO A 232 16.85 15.79 2.15
CA PRO A 232 17.89 15.25 3.02
C PRO A 232 18.52 16.26 3.99
N GLU A 233 18.28 17.57 3.86
CA GLU A 233 19.12 18.59 4.55
C GLU A 233 18.79 18.87 6.03
N GLN A 234 17.81 18.19 6.66
CA GLN A 234 17.44 18.47 8.06
C GLN A 234 17.12 17.23 8.90
N ARG A 235 17.80 16.11 8.67
CA ARG A 235 17.80 15.02 9.67
C ARG A 235 18.93 15.25 10.65
N GLU A 236 18.60 15.55 11.90
CA GLU A 236 19.59 15.45 12.98
C GLU A 236 20.18 14.04 12.98
N PRO A 237 21.51 13.90 13.08
CA PRO A 237 22.19 12.62 12.94
C PRO A 237 21.76 11.67 14.07
N ASN A 238 21.28 10.49 13.69
CA ASN A 238 20.95 9.42 14.63
C ASN A 238 22.21 8.97 15.40
N SER A 239 22.04 8.36 16.56
CA SER A 239 23.15 7.85 17.41
C SER A 239 24.16 6.96 16.64
N MET A 240 23.70 6.24 15.61
CA MET A 240 24.60 5.48 14.70
C MET A 240 25.45 6.37 13.78
N ASP A 241 24.92 7.50 13.30
CA ASP A 241 25.65 8.47 12.48
C ASP A 241 26.69 9.22 13.32
N GLN A 242 26.38 9.48 14.58
CA GLN A 242 27.33 10.04 15.55
C GLN A 242 28.46 9.04 15.88
N LEU A 243 28.14 7.75 15.99
CA LEU A 243 29.15 6.69 16.18
C LEU A 243 30.03 6.52 14.93
N ALA A 244 29.47 6.61 13.73
CA ALA A 244 30.22 6.58 12.48
C ALA A 244 31.15 7.81 12.32
N ALA A 245 30.69 9.00 12.74
CA ALA A 245 31.51 10.21 12.76
C ALA A 245 32.64 10.13 13.80
N GLN A 246 32.39 9.50 14.97
CA GLN A 246 33.43 9.23 15.98
C GLN A 246 34.48 8.22 15.52
N LEU A 247 34.16 7.38 14.53
CA LEU A 247 35.09 6.38 13.97
C LEU A 247 35.95 6.92 12.81
N ASN A 248 35.89 8.22 12.49
CA ASN A 248 36.73 8.92 11.50
C ASN A 248 37.01 8.13 10.20
N ILE A 249 35.97 7.55 9.60
CA ILE A 249 36.06 6.98 8.26
C ILE A 249 35.85 8.12 7.27
N ASN A 250 36.93 8.80 6.88
CA ASN A 250 36.90 9.71 5.74
C ASN A 250 36.63 8.92 4.46
N PRO A 251 35.70 9.34 3.58
CA PRO A 251 35.65 8.81 2.23
C PRO A 251 36.89 9.29 1.49
N VAL A 252 37.78 8.36 1.12
CA VAL A 252 38.92 8.63 0.26
C VAL A 252 38.40 9.14 -1.09
N GLN A 253 38.68 10.40 -1.39
CA GLN A 253 38.46 10.99 -2.70
C GLN A 253 39.56 10.50 -3.65
N GLY A 254 39.15 9.78 -4.70
CA GLY A 254 39.80 9.69 -6.01
C GLY A 254 41.29 9.33 -6.07
N GLU A 255 41.60 8.04 -6.14
CA GLU A 255 42.63 7.52 -7.05
C GLU A 255 42.04 6.36 -7.85
N ASP A 256 42.37 6.31 -9.14
CA ASP A 256 41.84 5.40 -10.16
C ASP A 256 41.84 3.92 -9.71
N LEU A 257 40.70 3.45 -9.20
CA LEU A 257 40.45 2.03 -9.06
C LEU A 257 39.76 1.55 -10.32
N GLN A 258 40.54 0.95 -11.23
CA GLN A 258 39.97 0.15 -12.30
C GLN A 258 39.06 -0.93 -11.71
N PRO A 259 37.89 -1.20 -12.32
CA PRO A 259 36.96 -2.18 -11.79
C PRO A 259 37.65 -3.54 -11.73
N ILE A 260 37.78 -4.09 -10.52
CA ILE A 260 38.34 -5.41 -10.28
C ILE A 260 37.53 -6.41 -11.09
N ASN A 261 38.18 -7.01 -12.09
CA ASN A 261 37.58 -8.06 -12.89
C ASN A 261 37.40 -9.28 -12.00
N ALA A 262 36.17 -9.51 -11.53
CA ALA A 262 35.84 -10.56 -10.56
C ALA A 262 36.35 -11.95 -10.98
N ARG A 263 36.53 -12.20 -12.28
CA ARG A 263 37.10 -13.47 -12.79
C ARG A 263 38.60 -13.58 -12.57
N GLN A 264 39.36 -12.49 -12.64
CA GLN A 264 40.79 -12.50 -12.34
C GLN A 264 41.05 -12.70 -10.85
N PHE A 265 40.26 -12.05 -9.98
CA PHE A 265 40.38 -12.22 -8.54
C PHE A 265 40.07 -13.66 -8.09
N GLN A 266 39.05 -14.29 -8.71
CA GLN A 266 38.71 -15.69 -8.45
C GLN A 266 39.83 -16.65 -8.90
N GLN A 267 40.46 -16.40 -10.06
CA GLN A 267 41.57 -17.23 -10.56
C GLN A 267 42.84 -17.11 -9.71
N GLN A 268 43.13 -15.90 -9.22
CA GLN A 268 44.29 -15.64 -8.37
C GLN A 268 44.11 -16.28 -6.99
N PHE A 269 42.91 -16.20 -6.43
CA PHE A 269 42.55 -16.86 -5.17
C PHE A 269 42.60 -18.40 -5.28
N GLU A 270 42.17 -18.98 -6.41
CA GLU A 270 42.28 -20.42 -6.65
C GLU A 270 43.74 -20.89 -6.88
N GLN A 271 44.62 -20.04 -7.42
CA GLN A 271 46.04 -20.34 -7.55
C GLN A 271 46.77 -20.30 -6.20
N ASP A 272 46.43 -19.34 -5.34
CA ASP A 272 47.04 -19.20 -4.02
C ASP A 272 46.66 -20.36 -3.09
N ILE A 273 45.40 -20.85 -3.17
CA ILE A 273 44.98 -22.05 -2.41
C ILE A 273 45.75 -23.30 -2.87
N ARG A 274 46.04 -23.45 -4.17
CA ARG A 274 46.81 -24.60 -4.67
C ARG A 274 48.29 -24.55 -4.30
N GLN A 275 48.86 -23.38 -3.99
CA GLN A 275 50.24 -23.26 -3.50
C GLN A 275 50.39 -23.57 -2.01
N CYS A 276 49.31 -23.51 -1.23
CA CYS A 276 49.34 -23.84 0.20
C CYS A 276 49.30 -25.35 0.49
N ASP A 277 48.98 -26.21 -0.48
CA ASP A 277 48.86 -27.67 -0.30
C ASP A 277 50.11 -28.48 -0.73
N LEU A 278 51.29 -27.86 -0.87
CA LEU A 278 52.54 -28.57 -1.23
C LEU A 278 53.77 -28.18 -0.40
N ARG A 279 53.61 -27.91 0.90
CA ARG A 279 54.73 -27.94 1.86
C ARG A 279 54.36 -28.63 3.15
#